data_AF-A0A7G3A2W6-F1
#
_entry.id   AF-A0A7G3A2W6-F1
#
_cell.length_a   1.000
_cell.length_b   1.000
_cell.length_c   1.000
_cell.angle_alpha   90.00
_cell.angle_beta   90.00
_cell.angle_gamma   90.00
#
_symmetry.space_group_name_H-M   'P 1'
#
loop_
_entity.id
_entity.type
_entity.pdbx_description
1 polymer ?
#
loop_
_entity_poly.entity_id
_entity_poly.type
_entity_poly.pdbx_seq_one_letter_code
_entity_poly.pdbx_strand_id
1 'polypeptide(L)'
;DPSLRNLLAPVIAALPDRAEALQVVETLFEAGAGVHPNRFEILAAIAAQLDDPELALRIWRHELEGTRLRLMRIWGPAYADMRRLPGFARLMTEIRLPPYWREFGWPDRCRPAGEQDFECF
;
A
#
# COMPACT_ATOMS: atom_id res chain seq x y z
N ASP A 1 -20.24 2.36 8.50
CA ASP A 1 -19.51 3.38 9.27
C ASP A 1 -19.65 4.74 8.57
N PRO A 2 -20.23 5.76 9.22
CA PRO A 2 -20.37 7.11 8.65
C PRO A 2 -19.04 7.76 8.26
N SER A 3 -17.96 7.49 9.00
CA SER A 3 -16.63 8.05 8.71
C SER A 3 -16.05 7.52 7.40
N LEU A 4 -16.34 6.26 7.06
CA LEU A 4 -15.98 5.66 5.77
C LEU A 4 -16.85 6.18 4.63
N ARG A 5 -18.15 6.39 4.86
CA ARG A 5 -19.05 6.90 3.83
C ARG A 5 -18.55 8.23 3.26
N ASN A 6 -18.13 9.15 4.12
CA ASN A 6 -17.65 10.46 3.69
C ASN A 6 -16.34 10.38 2.90
N LEU A 7 -15.44 9.45 3.27
CA LEU A 7 -14.20 9.20 2.54
C LEU A 7 -14.47 8.60 1.15
N LEU A 8 -15.39 7.64 1.08
CA LEU A 8 -15.60 6.83 -0.12
C LEU A 8 -16.61 7.42 -1.10
N ALA A 9 -17.55 8.25 -0.67
CA ALA A 9 -18.54 8.87 -1.54
C ALA A 9 -17.95 9.54 -2.80
N PRO A 10 -16.90 10.40 -2.71
CA PRO A 10 -16.29 10.99 -3.90
C PRO A 10 -15.62 9.96 -4.80
N VAL A 11 -14.95 8.95 -4.23
CA VAL A 11 -14.33 7.87 -5.00
C VAL A 11 -15.39 7.09 -5.77
N ILE A 12 -16.48 6.69 -5.09
CA ILE A 12 -17.59 5.93 -5.68
C ILE A 12 -18.23 6.70 -6.84
N ALA A 13 -18.38 8.02 -6.71
CA ALA A 13 -18.92 8.85 -7.79
C ALA A 13 -18.01 8.87 -9.03
N ALA A 14 -16.69 8.80 -8.85
CA ALA A 14 -15.70 8.80 -9.92
C ALA A 14 -15.41 7.41 -10.52
N LEU A 15 -15.85 6.31 -9.89
CA LEU A 15 -15.56 4.92 -10.34
C LEU A 15 -15.89 4.60 -11.81
N PRO A 16 -16.87 5.23 -12.50
CA PRO A 16 -17.08 5.01 -13.92
C PRO A 16 -15.87 5.36 -14.80
N ASP A 17 -14.99 6.26 -14.36
CA ASP A 17 -13.73 6.61 -15.02
C ASP A 17 -12.54 6.27 -14.09
N ARG A 18 -11.71 5.31 -14.51
CA ARG A 18 -10.54 4.87 -13.73
C ARG A 18 -9.55 6.01 -13.45
N ALA A 19 -9.28 6.87 -14.42
CA ALA A 19 -8.32 7.95 -14.26
C ALA A 19 -8.85 9.02 -13.30
N GLU A 20 -10.14 9.34 -13.42
CA GLU A 20 -10.81 10.24 -12.48
C GLU A 20 -10.81 9.66 -11.05
N ALA A 21 -11.15 8.37 -10.90
CA ALA A 21 -11.15 7.71 -9.61
C ALA A 21 -9.76 7.71 -8.95
N LEU A 22 -8.70 7.44 -9.71
CA LEU A 22 -7.31 7.52 -9.23
C LEU A 22 -6.95 8.95 -8.79
N GLN A 23 -7.33 9.96 -9.58
CA GLN A 23 -7.08 11.36 -9.23
C GLN A 23 -7.81 11.76 -7.94
N VAL A 24 -9.03 11.29 -7.72
CA VAL A 24 -9.78 11.51 -6.49
C VAL A 24 -9.09 10.83 -5.31
N VAL A 25 -8.64 9.57 -5.46
CA VAL A 25 -7.91 8.84 -4.42
C VAL A 25 -6.64 9.58 -4.01
N GLU A 26 -5.84 10.03 -5.00
CA GLU A 26 -4.62 10.79 -4.76
C GLU A 26 -4.93 12.12 -4.06
N THR A 27 -5.95 12.86 -4.50
CA THR A 27 -6.38 14.12 -3.86
C THR A 27 -6.76 13.91 -2.40
N LEU A 28 -7.52 12.85 -2.10
CA LEU A 28 -7.91 12.52 -0.72
C LEU A 28 -6.70 12.13 0.13
N PHE A 29 -5.74 11.40 -0.43
CA PHE A 29 -4.50 11.03 0.24
C PHE A 29 -3.67 12.27 0.60
N GLU A 30 -3.38 13.13 -0.38
CA GLU A 30 -2.56 14.34 -0.18
C GLU A 30 -3.23 15.33 0.78
N ALA A 31 -4.57 15.40 0.79
CA ALA A 31 -5.33 16.20 1.75
C ALA A 31 -5.39 15.59 3.17
N GLY A 32 -4.88 14.37 3.37
CA GLY A 32 -5.02 13.63 4.62
C GLY A 32 -6.48 13.35 5.00
N ALA A 33 -7.36 13.24 4.01
CA ALA A 33 -8.81 13.28 4.19
C ALA A 33 -9.36 12.07 4.97
N GLY A 34 -10.40 12.33 5.76
CA GLY A 34 -11.11 11.31 6.55
C GLY A 34 -10.55 11.14 7.96
N VAL A 35 -11.40 10.69 8.88
CA VAL A 35 -11.06 10.45 10.29
C VAL A 35 -10.98 8.96 10.63
N HIS A 36 -11.33 8.09 9.69
CA HIS A 36 -11.33 6.65 9.93
C HIS A 36 -9.88 6.16 10.17
N PRO A 37 -9.63 5.30 11.18
CA PRO A 37 -8.27 4.85 11.53
C PRO A 37 -7.52 4.14 10.39
N ASN A 38 -8.23 3.50 9.47
CA ASN A 38 -7.66 2.75 8.34
C ASN A 38 -7.77 3.50 7.00
N ARG A 39 -8.01 4.81 7.01
CA ARG A 39 -8.27 5.58 5.78
C ARG A 39 -7.19 5.40 4.71
N PHE A 40 -5.91 5.39 5.08
CA PHE A 40 -4.82 5.22 4.13
C PHE A 40 -4.70 3.79 3.61
N GLU A 41 -4.88 2.77 4.47
CA GLU A 41 -4.99 1.37 4.01
C GLU A 41 -6.09 1.24 2.94
N ILE A 42 -7.24 1.85 3.17
CA ILE A 42 -8.40 1.79 2.26
C ILE A 42 -8.08 2.51 0.94
N LEU A 43 -7.52 3.72 0.98
CA LEU A 43 -7.12 4.45 -0.22
C LEU A 43 -6.04 3.68 -1.01
N ALA A 44 -5.07 3.07 -0.33
CA ALA A 44 -4.05 2.24 -0.96
C ALA A 44 -4.65 1.00 -1.63
N ALA A 45 -5.63 0.34 -0.99
CA ALA A 45 -6.34 -0.79 -1.57
C ALA A 45 -7.09 -0.41 -2.84
N ILE A 46 -7.75 0.75 -2.84
CA ILE A 46 -8.46 1.28 -4.01
C ILE A 46 -7.47 1.59 -5.13
N ALA A 47 -6.37 2.29 -4.85
CA ALA A 47 -5.34 2.59 -5.84
C ALA A 47 -4.81 1.30 -6.50
N ALA A 48 -4.52 0.27 -5.69
CA ALA A 48 -4.05 -1.02 -6.19
C ALA A 48 -5.12 -1.76 -7.03
N GLN A 49 -6.39 -1.72 -6.62
CA GLN A 49 -7.51 -2.30 -7.38
C GLN A 49 -7.79 -1.57 -8.70
N LEU A 50 -7.44 -0.29 -8.76
CA LEU A 50 -7.46 0.53 -9.96
C LEU A 50 -6.14 0.44 -10.73
N ASP A 51 -5.32 -0.61 -10.54
CA ASP A 51 -4.06 -0.85 -11.26
C ASP A 51 -3.04 0.30 -11.16
N ASP A 52 -2.97 1.02 -10.03
CA ASP A 52 -1.92 1.99 -9.74
C ASP A 52 -1.07 1.54 -8.53
N PRO A 53 -0.09 0.65 -8.76
CA PRO A 53 0.76 0.12 -7.71
C PRO A 53 1.70 1.16 -7.10
N GLU A 54 2.07 2.20 -7.86
CA GLU A 54 2.95 3.27 -7.39
C GLU A 54 2.22 4.17 -6.39
N LEU A 55 0.98 4.59 -6.71
CA LEU A 55 0.15 5.33 -5.76
C LEU A 55 -0.12 4.50 -4.50
N ALA A 56 -0.45 3.21 -4.64
CA ALA A 56 -0.63 2.31 -3.50
C ALA A 56 0.62 2.26 -2.61
N LEU A 57 1.82 2.19 -3.20
CA LEU A 57 3.09 2.20 -2.46
C LEU A 57 3.33 3.53 -1.74
N ARG A 58 3.05 4.68 -2.37
CA ARG A 58 3.18 6.00 -1.72
C ARG A 58 2.29 6.10 -0.49
N ILE A 59 1.05 5.64 -0.59
CA ILE A 59 0.09 5.67 0.53
C ILE A 59 0.54 4.71 1.65
N TRP A 60 1.00 3.50 1.32
CA TRP A 60 1.51 2.55 2.32
C TRP A 60 2.75 3.07 3.05
N ARG A 61 3.66 3.73 2.33
CA ARG A 61 4.83 4.39 2.94
C ARG A 61 4.39 5.41 3.99
N HIS A 62 3.43 6.27 3.66
CA HIS A 62 2.88 7.25 4.60
C HIS A 62 2.20 6.58 5.82
N GLU A 63 1.37 5.56 5.60
CA GLU A 63 0.74 4.81 6.70
C GLU A 63 1.78 4.23 7.66
N LEU A 64 2.89 3.66 7.13
CA LEU A 64 3.94 3.03 7.93
C LEU A 64 4.86 4.02 8.66
N GLU A 65 4.89 5.29 8.26
CA GLU A 65 5.51 6.36 9.04
C GLU A 65 4.71 6.63 10.33
N GLY A 66 3.38 6.50 10.28
CA GLY A 66 2.50 6.69 11.43
C GLY A 66 2.31 5.44 12.29
N THR A 67 2.05 4.28 11.69
CA THR A 67 1.74 3.04 12.42
C THR A 67 2.08 1.78 11.63
N ARG A 68 2.49 0.72 12.34
CA ARG A 68 2.78 -0.60 11.75
C ARG A 68 1.71 -1.65 12.04
N LEU A 69 0.61 -1.29 12.70
CA LEU A 69 -0.44 -2.23 13.11
C LEU A 69 -1.06 -3.02 11.93
N ARG A 70 -1.04 -2.43 10.73
CA ARG A 70 -1.65 -2.99 9.52
C ARG A 70 -0.63 -3.50 8.52
N LEU A 71 0.66 -3.54 8.89
CA LEU A 71 1.74 -3.93 8.00
C LEU A 71 1.45 -5.25 7.28
N MET A 72 0.84 -6.22 7.96
CA MET A 72 0.50 -7.52 7.38
C MET A 72 -0.42 -7.45 6.14
N ARG A 73 -1.14 -6.35 5.94
CA ARG A 73 -2.05 -6.16 4.80
C ARG A 73 -1.33 -5.97 3.48
N ILE A 74 -0.07 -5.51 3.47
CA ILE A 74 0.72 -5.33 2.22
C ILE A 74 0.98 -6.65 1.50
N TRP A 75 0.85 -7.79 2.19
CA TRP A 75 0.94 -9.11 1.60
C TRP A 75 -0.37 -9.59 0.96
N GLY A 76 -1.44 -8.80 1.01
CA GLY A 76 -2.69 -9.11 0.32
C GLY A 76 -2.53 -9.26 -1.21
N PRO A 77 -3.47 -9.95 -1.88
CA PRO A 77 -3.40 -10.19 -3.31
C PRO A 77 -3.45 -8.91 -4.15
N ALA A 78 -4.19 -7.88 -3.71
CA ALA A 78 -4.29 -6.60 -4.40
C ALA A 78 -2.94 -5.89 -4.58
N TYR A 79 -1.95 -6.20 -3.74
CA TYR A 79 -0.65 -5.54 -3.74
C TYR A 79 0.45 -6.35 -4.43
N ALA A 80 0.11 -7.38 -5.22
CA ALA A 80 1.11 -8.18 -5.92
C ALA A 80 2.00 -7.33 -6.83
N ASP A 81 1.42 -6.45 -7.64
CA ASP A 81 2.20 -5.56 -8.52
C ASP A 81 2.98 -4.49 -7.74
N MET A 82 2.41 -3.98 -6.65
CA MET A 82 3.10 -3.08 -5.73
C MET A 82 4.37 -3.71 -5.14
N ARG A 83 4.33 -4.99 -4.76
CA ARG A 83 5.48 -5.69 -4.19
C ARG A 83 6.64 -5.87 -5.17
N ARG A 84 6.37 -5.84 -6.48
CA ARG A 84 7.39 -5.95 -7.54
C ARG A 84 8.13 -4.63 -7.79
N LEU A 85 7.65 -3.51 -7.25
CA LEU A 85 8.27 -2.22 -7.43
C LEU A 85 9.62 -2.12 -6.68
N PRO A 86 10.66 -1.50 -7.27
CA PRO A 86 11.91 -1.23 -6.57
C PRO A 86 11.71 -0.40 -5.28
N GLY A 87 10.71 0.48 -5.27
CA GLY A 87 10.35 1.27 -4.10
C GLY A 87 9.81 0.43 -2.94
N PHE A 88 9.21 -0.73 -3.21
CA PHE A 88 8.76 -1.67 -2.18
C PHE A 88 9.96 -2.35 -1.51
N ALA A 89 10.93 -2.84 -2.29
CA ALA A 89 12.18 -3.39 -1.73
C ALA A 89 12.89 -2.34 -0.86
N ARG A 90 12.94 -1.09 -1.30
CA ARG A 90 13.48 0.03 -0.50
C ARG A 90 12.72 0.20 0.83
N LEU A 91 11.39 0.20 0.78
CA LEU A 91 10.55 0.32 1.98
C LEU A 91 10.82 -0.81 2.98
N MET A 92 10.88 -2.07 2.52
CA MET A 92 11.14 -3.23 3.39
C MET A 92 12.52 -3.14 4.06
N THR A 93 13.54 -2.67 3.32
CA THR A 93 14.87 -2.40 3.86
C THR A 93 14.84 -1.32 4.94
N GLU A 94 14.16 -0.21 4.70
CA GLU A 94 14.04 0.91 5.66
C GLU A 94 13.36 0.48 6.97
N ILE A 95 12.34 -0.40 6.89
CA ILE A 95 11.69 -0.96 8.09
C ILE A 95 12.40 -2.20 8.66
N ARG A 96 13.60 -2.53 8.15
CA ARG A 96 14.51 -3.59 8.63
C ARG A 96 13.94 -5.01 8.61
N LEU A 97 13.09 -5.32 7.63
CA LEU A 97 12.59 -6.69 7.46
C LEU A 97 13.58 -7.68 6.83
N PRO A 98 14.44 -7.33 5.85
CA PRO A 98 15.37 -8.30 5.25
C PRO A 98 16.33 -8.98 6.26
N PRO A 99 16.92 -8.29 7.25
CA PRO A 99 17.68 -8.97 8.30
C PRO A 99 16.85 -9.99 9.09
N TYR A 100 15.61 -9.64 9.44
CA TYR A 100 14.69 -10.54 10.14
C TYR A 100 14.34 -11.76 9.30
N TRP A 101 14.05 -11.59 8.01
CA TRP A 101 13.74 -12.71 7.12
C TRP A 101 14.92 -13.64 6.89
N ARG A 102 16.15 -13.12 6.86
CA ARG A 102 17.35 -13.96 6.76
C ARG A 102 17.57 -14.84 7.98
N GLU A 103 17.20 -14.36 9.17
CA GLU A 103 17.35 -15.11 10.41
C GLU A 103 16.20 -16.09 10.66
N PHE A 104 14.96 -15.67 10.39
CA PHE A 104 13.76 -16.41 10.80
C PHE A 104 12.96 -17.03 9.65
N GLY A 105 13.33 -16.73 8.39
CA GLY A 105 12.64 -17.21 7.20
C GLY A 105 11.93 -16.11 6.44
N TRP A 106 11.87 -16.30 5.11
CA TRP A 106 11.22 -15.37 4.19
C TRP A 106 9.70 -15.58 4.20
N PRO A 107 8.90 -14.51 4.03
CA PRO A 107 7.47 -14.67 3.78
C PRO A 107 7.26 -15.34 2.42
N ASP A 108 6.16 -16.09 2.25
CA ASP A 108 5.85 -16.84 1.01
C ASP A 108 5.87 -16.01 -0.29
N ARG A 109 5.82 -14.69 -0.16
CA ARG A 109 5.72 -13.72 -1.27
C ARG A 109 6.99 -12.90 -1.47
N CYS A 110 8.08 -13.27 -0.80
CA CYS A 110 9.41 -12.74 -1.04
C CYS A 110 10.43 -13.88 -1.03
N ARG A 111 11.54 -13.70 -1.73
CA ARG A 111 12.63 -14.68 -1.76
C ARG A 111 13.99 -13.97 -1.87
N PRO A 112 15.07 -14.60 -1.37
CA PRO A 112 16.40 -14.06 -1.55
C PRO A 112 16.76 -14.00 -3.04
N ALA A 113 17.46 -12.94 -3.44
CA ALA A 113 17.93 -12.69 -4.80
C ALA A 113 19.46 -12.46 -4.82
N GLY A 114 20.18 -13.24 -4.01
CA GLY A 114 21.60 -13.04 -3.72
C GLY A 114 21.86 -13.04 -2.21
N GLU A 115 23.07 -12.68 -1.79
CA GLU A 115 23.43 -12.64 -0.37
C GLU A 115 22.76 -11.48 0.39
N GLN A 116 22.61 -10.32 -0.27
CA GLN A 116 22.10 -9.09 0.32
C GLN A 116 20.79 -8.60 -0.32
N ASP A 117 20.43 -9.16 -1.47
CA ASP A 117 19.29 -8.74 -2.26
C ASP A 117 18.09 -9.68 -2.08
N PHE A 118 16.92 -9.17 -2.43
CA PHE A 118 15.67 -9.91 -2.41
C PHE A 118 14.68 -9.35 -3.42
N GLU A 119 13.71 -10.17 -3.77
CA GLU A 119 12.57 -9.75 -4.56
C GLU A 119 11.27 -10.21 -3.91
N CYS A 120 10.20 -9.47 -4.16
CA CYS A 120 8.85 -9.78 -3.71
C CYS A 120 7.89 -9.79 -4.90
N PHE A 121 6.85 -10.62 -4.81
CA PHE A 121 5.93 -10.92 -5.92
C PHE A 121 4.47 -11.05 -5.48
#